data_AF-A0A7S2IDA7-F1
#
_entry.id   AF-A0A7S2IDA7-F1
#
_cell.length_a   1.000
_cell.length_b   1.000
_cell.length_c   1.000
_cell.angle_alpha   90.00
_cell.angle_beta   90.00
_cell.angle_gamma   90.00
#
_symmetry.space_group_name_H-M   'P 1'
#
loop_
_entity.id
_entity.type
_entity.pdbx_description
1 polymer ?
#
loop_
_entity_poly.entity_id
_entity_poly.type
_entity_poly.pdbx_seq_one_letter_code
_entity_poly.pdbx_strand_id
1 'polypeptide(L)'
;AQVVDVCLREACSQDAGGERPARRAACLALLCLGEQCSKDATYAGMRPQLQQLLQSGVFPRVRFGDVDAQLWQEDPEEFVRQAYDDTSSLDDPRAAATELLERLLRHRRGEVLVPLLRFCQHYLDAHAQCPSD
;
A
#
# COMPACT_ATOMS: atom_id res chain seq x y z
N ALA A 1 -14.68 -9.82 12.03
CA ALA A 1 -15.27 -9.75 10.68
C ALA A 1 -15.58 -8.29 10.31
N GLN A 2 -16.60 -7.67 10.92
CA GLN A 2 -17.10 -6.35 10.49
C GLN A 2 -16.06 -5.21 10.42
N VAL A 3 -15.13 -5.11 11.37
CA VAL A 3 -14.08 -4.07 11.35
C VAL A 3 -13.04 -4.32 10.25
N VAL A 4 -12.70 -5.58 10.00
CA VAL A 4 -11.74 -5.96 8.94
C VAL A 4 -12.31 -5.63 7.58
N ASP A 5 -13.58 -5.95 7.35
CA ASP A 5 -14.26 -5.69 6.08
C ASP A 5 -14.37 -4.18 5.77
N VAL A 6 -14.63 -3.37 6.80
CA VAL A 6 -14.63 -1.90 6.68
C VAL A 6 -13.23 -1.39 6.35
N CYS A 7 -12.21 -1.81 7.09
CA CYS A 7 -10.84 -1.38 6.82
C CYS A 7 -10.35 -1.83 5.44
N LEU A 8 -10.72 -3.02 4.96
CA LEU A 8 -10.37 -3.48 3.63
C LEU A 8 -11.04 -2.64 2.54
N ARG A 9 -12.30 -2.24 2.74
CA ARG A 9 -13.01 -1.36 1.82
C ARG A 9 -12.36 0.02 1.73
N GLU A 10 -12.05 0.62 2.87
CA GLU A 10 -11.40 1.95 2.93
C GLU A 10 -9.95 1.92 2.46
N ALA A 11 -9.22 0.81 2.68
CA ALA A 11 -7.87 0.66 2.17
C ALA A 11 -7.85 0.52 0.63
N CYS A 12 -8.88 -0.11 0.05
CA CYS A 12 -8.99 -0.37 -1.38
C CYS A 12 -9.79 0.69 -2.15
N SER A 13 -10.45 1.64 -1.47
CA SER A 13 -11.12 2.75 -2.15
C SER A 13 -10.06 3.61 -2.81
N GLN A 14 -10.21 3.82 -4.12
CA GLN A 14 -9.40 4.79 -4.84
C GLN A 14 -9.96 6.17 -4.54
N ASP A 15 -9.08 7.10 -4.19
CA ASP A 15 -9.42 8.49 -3.88
C ASP A 15 -10.05 9.13 -5.13
N ALA A 16 -11.38 9.10 -5.21
CA ALA A 16 -12.14 9.78 -6.25
C ALA A 16 -12.17 11.28 -5.91
N GLY A 17 -11.02 11.94 -6.00
CA GLY A 17 -10.90 13.38 -5.81
C GLY A 17 -10.63 13.82 -4.37
N GLY A 18 -9.45 13.49 -3.82
CA GLY A 18 -8.63 14.38 -3.00
C GLY A 18 -9.24 15.06 -1.77
N GLU A 19 -10.37 14.62 -1.23
CA GLU A 19 -10.85 15.15 0.04
C GLU A 19 -9.93 14.66 1.17
N ARG A 20 -9.20 15.59 1.81
CA ARG A 20 -8.32 15.32 2.97
C ARG A 20 -8.85 14.31 4.01
N PRO A 21 -10.15 14.29 4.38
CA PRO A 21 -10.69 13.26 5.28
C PRO A 21 -10.64 11.83 4.72
N ALA A 22 -10.84 11.63 3.41
CA ALA A 22 -10.76 10.31 2.78
C ALA A 22 -9.33 9.74 2.82
N ARG A 23 -8.32 10.60 2.61
CA ARG A 23 -6.90 10.22 2.71
C ARG A 23 -6.53 9.69 4.09
N ARG A 24 -6.87 10.42 5.17
CA ARG A 24 -6.58 10.00 6.55
C ARG A 24 -7.34 8.73 6.93
N ALA A 25 -8.59 8.59 6.49
CA ALA A 25 -9.37 7.38 6.72
C ALA A 25 -8.69 6.14 6.10
N ALA A 26 -8.19 6.26 4.87
CA ALA A 26 -7.47 5.18 4.21
C ALA A 26 -6.13 4.85 4.90
N CYS A 27 -5.36 5.86 5.34
CA CYS A 27 -4.14 5.64 6.12
C CYS A 27 -4.44 4.88 7.42
N LEU A 28 -5.44 5.33 8.18
CA LEU A 28 -5.87 4.66 9.42
C LEU A 28 -6.35 3.23 9.16
N ALA A 29 -7.05 2.98 8.06
CA ALA A 29 -7.47 1.63 7.68
C ALA A 29 -6.26 0.71 7.43
N LEU A 30 -5.25 1.18 6.68
CA LEU A 30 -4.01 0.43 6.42
C LEU A 30 -3.25 0.14 7.72
N LEU A 31 -3.09 1.14 8.60
CA LEU A 31 -2.42 0.99 9.89
C LEU A 31 -3.15 0.03 10.82
N CYS A 32 -4.49 0.12 10.90
CA CYS A 32 -5.31 -0.81 11.67
C CYS A 32 -5.16 -2.26 11.18
N LEU A 33 -5.15 -2.48 9.87
CA LEU A 33 -4.91 -3.80 9.29
C LEU A 33 -3.49 -4.30 9.65
N GLY A 34 -2.50 -3.42 9.61
CA GLY A 34 -1.12 -3.72 9.98
C GLY A 34 -0.97 -4.13 11.45
N GLU A 35 -1.61 -3.43 12.37
CA GLU A 35 -1.60 -3.75 13.80
C GLU A 35 -2.25 -5.11 14.09
N GLN A 36 -3.37 -5.38 13.42
CA GLN A 36 -4.17 -6.56 13.73
C GLN A 36 -3.74 -7.82 12.95
N CYS A 37 -2.86 -7.71 11.96
CA CYS A 37 -2.42 -8.85 11.15
C CYS A 37 -1.66 -9.94 11.94
N SER A 38 -1.11 -9.58 13.10
CA SER A 38 -0.46 -10.50 14.04
C SER A 38 -1.43 -11.47 14.71
N LYS A 39 -2.73 -11.17 14.73
CA LYS A 39 -3.77 -12.01 15.35
C LYS A 39 -4.40 -12.93 14.32
N ASP A 40 -4.42 -14.24 14.62
CA ASP A 40 -4.90 -15.26 13.67
C ASP A 40 -6.38 -15.08 13.30
N ALA A 41 -7.24 -14.73 14.27
CA ALA A 41 -8.67 -14.51 14.03
C ALA A 41 -8.94 -13.34 13.07
N THR A 42 -8.15 -12.26 13.16
CA THR A 42 -8.25 -11.12 12.25
C THR A 42 -7.68 -11.47 10.89
N TYR A 43 -6.49 -12.10 10.87
CA TYR A 43 -5.81 -12.47 9.64
C TYR A 43 -6.63 -13.45 8.80
N ALA A 44 -7.37 -14.37 9.44
CA ALA A 44 -8.30 -15.27 8.75
C ALA A 44 -9.34 -14.52 7.89
N GLY A 45 -9.79 -13.34 8.35
CA GLY A 45 -10.67 -12.46 7.57
C GLY A 45 -9.96 -11.68 6.46
N MET A 46 -8.70 -11.30 6.67
CA MET A 46 -7.90 -10.57 5.68
C MET A 46 -7.39 -11.47 4.55
N ARG A 47 -7.04 -12.72 4.87
CA ARG A 47 -6.41 -13.68 3.96
C ARG A 47 -7.12 -13.83 2.60
N PRO A 48 -8.46 -14.00 2.51
CA PRO A 48 -9.13 -14.14 1.21
C PRO A 48 -9.01 -12.90 0.32
N GLN A 49 -8.83 -11.72 0.92
CA GLN A 49 -8.71 -10.45 0.20
C GLN A 49 -7.27 -9.93 0.13
N LEU A 50 -6.28 -10.72 0.56
CA LEU A 50 -4.89 -10.30 0.60
C LEU A 50 -4.37 -9.89 -0.77
N GLN A 51 -4.72 -10.64 -1.82
CA GLN A 51 -4.32 -10.30 -3.19
C GLN A 51 -4.90 -8.95 -3.63
N GLN A 52 -6.19 -8.72 -3.38
CA GLN A 52 -6.84 -7.45 -3.71
C GLN A 52 -6.22 -6.30 -2.90
N LEU A 53 -5.99 -6.49 -1.60
CA LEU A 53 -5.34 -5.50 -0.74
C LEU A 53 -3.95 -5.11 -1.27
N LEU A 54 -3.15 -6.08 -1.70
CA LEU A 54 -1.84 -5.82 -2.31
C LEU A 54 -1.97 -5.05 -3.63
N GLN A 55 -2.92 -5.44 -4.49
CA GLN A 55 -3.09 -4.88 -5.83
C GLN A 55 -3.71 -3.47 -5.85
N SER A 56 -4.76 -3.23 -5.07
CA SER A 56 -5.51 -1.96 -5.08
C SER A 56 -5.18 -1.07 -3.88
N GLY A 57 -4.84 -1.66 -2.74
CA GLY A 57 -4.61 -0.91 -1.50
C GLY A 57 -3.16 -0.49 -1.30
N VAL A 58 -2.21 -1.40 -1.55
CA VAL A 58 -0.78 -1.16 -1.27
C VAL A 58 -0.04 -0.67 -2.51
N PHE A 59 -0.04 -1.45 -3.59
CA PHE A 59 0.84 -1.20 -4.72
C PHE A 59 0.68 0.19 -5.38
N PRO A 60 -0.55 0.71 -5.62
CA PRO A 60 -0.71 2.02 -6.23
C PRO A 60 -0.18 3.17 -5.37
N ARG A 61 -0.04 2.97 -4.05
CA ARG A 61 0.49 3.97 -3.09
C ARG A 61 2.01 3.90 -2.97
N VAL A 62 2.59 2.71 -3.14
CA VAL A 62 4.04 2.48 -2.96
C VAL A 62 4.80 2.62 -4.28
N ARG A 63 4.16 2.35 -5.42
CA ARG A 63 4.82 2.46 -6.73
C ARG A 63 5.34 3.88 -6.98
N PHE A 64 6.44 3.95 -7.72
CA PHE A 64 6.86 5.18 -8.36
C PHE A 64 5.88 5.49 -9.51
N GLY A 65 5.33 6.69 -9.54
CA GLY A 65 4.38 7.13 -10.57
C GLY A 65 4.76 8.47 -11.19
N ASP A 66 3.90 8.98 -12.06
CA ASP A 66 4.15 10.19 -12.84
C ASP A 66 4.42 11.43 -11.97
N VAL A 67 3.74 11.52 -10.81
CA VAL A 67 3.97 12.58 -9.82
C VAL A 67 5.39 12.51 -9.24
N ASP A 68 5.88 11.31 -8.94
CA ASP A 68 7.26 11.13 -8.47
C ASP A 68 8.26 11.44 -9.59
N ALA A 69 7.96 11.02 -10.82
CA ALA A 69 8.79 11.27 -12.00
C ALA A 69 8.92 12.77 -12.29
N GLN A 70 7.82 13.50 -12.17
CA GLN A 70 7.79 14.95 -12.32
C GLN A 70 8.60 15.63 -11.22
N LEU A 71 8.38 15.28 -9.94
CA LEU A 71 9.13 15.86 -8.84
C LEU A 71 10.64 15.57 -8.95
N TRP A 72 11.01 14.35 -9.35
CA TRP A 72 12.40 13.99 -9.59
C TRP A 72 13.06 14.84 -10.70
N GLN A 73 12.30 15.19 -11.75
CA GLN A 73 12.79 16.02 -12.85
C GLN A 73 12.87 17.50 -12.49
N GLU A 74 11.91 18.00 -11.70
CA GLU A 74 11.81 19.41 -11.31
C GLU A 74 12.73 19.77 -10.14
N ASP A 75 12.72 18.96 -9.08
CA ASP A 75 13.47 19.16 -7.84
C ASP A 75 13.86 17.80 -7.20
N PRO A 76 14.97 17.19 -7.65
CA PRO A 76 15.41 15.90 -7.11
C PRO A 76 15.83 15.98 -5.64
N GLU A 77 16.25 17.15 -5.14
CA GLU A 77 16.60 17.32 -3.73
C GLU A 77 15.35 17.22 -2.85
N GLU A 78 14.25 17.84 -3.26
CA GLU A 78 12.96 17.74 -2.60
C GLU A 78 12.38 16.32 -2.68
N PHE A 79 12.53 15.62 -3.81
CA PHE A 79 12.15 14.20 -3.90
C PHE A 79 12.89 13.35 -2.85
N VAL A 80 14.23 13.49 -2.78
CA VAL A 80 15.04 12.76 -1.80
C VAL A 80 14.63 13.16 -0.38
N ARG A 81 14.43 14.46 -0.12
CA ARG A 81 13.96 14.95 1.18
C ARG A 81 12.66 14.25 1.57
N GLN A 82 11.64 14.23 0.71
CA GLN A 82 10.36 13.58 0.98
C GLN A 82 10.48 12.06 1.16
N ALA A 83 11.36 11.40 0.40
CA ALA A 83 11.57 9.96 0.50
C ALA A 83 12.19 9.52 1.83
N TYR A 84 12.93 10.41 2.49
CA TYR A 84 13.61 10.16 3.77
C TYR A 84 13.10 11.02 4.93
N ASP A 85 12.10 11.87 4.70
CA ASP A 85 11.45 12.64 5.76
C ASP A 85 10.61 11.67 6.61
N ASP A 86 10.79 11.69 7.92
CA ASP A 86 10.05 10.86 8.89
C ASP A 86 8.61 11.39 9.04
N THR A 87 7.88 11.44 7.92
CA THR A 87 6.48 11.84 7.89
C THR A 87 5.63 10.80 8.63
N SER A 88 4.64 11.28 9.37
CA SER A 88 3.75 10.38 10.10
C SER A 88 2.97 9.50 9.12
N SER A 89 2.98 8.19 9.34
CA SER A 89 2.17 7.23 8.58
C SER A 89 0.65 7.49 8.70
N LEU A 90 0.22 8.36 9.61
CA LEU A 90 -1.17 8.82 9.71
C LEU A 90 -1.60 9.76 8.56
N ASP A 91 -0.63 10.42 7.92
CA ASP A 91 -0.87 11.45 6.90
C ASP A 91 -0.26 11.11 5.54
N ASP A 92 0.73 10.22 5.50
CA ASP A 92 1.30 9.71 4.26
C ASP A 92 0.76 8.31 3.89
N PRO A 93 -0.01 8.19 2.79
CA PRO A 93 -0.52 6.91 2.32
C PRO A 93 0.58 5.96 1.85
N ARG A 94 1.73 6.47 1.38
CA ARG A 94 2.88 5.64 1.00
C ARG A 94 3.53 5.01 2.24
N ALA A 95 3.79 5.81 3.28
CA ALA A 95 4.27 5.31 4.57
C ALA A 95 3.30 4.31 5.21
N ALA A 96 1.99 4.62 5.25
CA ALA A 96 0.98 3.71 5.81
C ALA A 96 0.93 2.34 5.11
N ALA A 97 0.99 2.35 3.77
CA ALA A 97 0.98 1.14 2.96
C ALA A 97 2.27 0.32 3.14
N THR A 98 3.42 1.01 3.23
CA THR A 98 4.73 0.39 3.47
C THR A 98 4.76 -0.26 4.86
N GLU A 99 4.28 0.45 5.89
CA GLU A 99 4.20 -0.07 7.26
C GLU A 99 3.29 -1.32 7.35
N LEU A 100 2.14 -1.32 6.67
CA LEU A 100 1.29 -2.51 6.56
C LEU A 100 2.05 -3.68 5.94
N LEU A 101 2.78 -3.45 4.85
CA LEU A 101 3.53 -4.50 4.15
C LEU A 101 4.64 -5.07 5.04
N GLU A 102 5.39 -4.22 5.74
CA GLU A 102 6.41 -4.63 6.69
C GLU A 102 5.85 -5.49 7.81
N ARG A 103 4.71 -5.11 8.39
CA ARG A 103 4.03 -5.86 9.45
C ARG A 103 3.51 -7.20 8.94
N LEU A 104 2.92 -7.23 7.75
CA LEU A 104 2.49 -8.47 7.08
C LEU A 104 3.66 -9.42 6.84
N LEU A 105 4.80 -8.91 6.34
CA LEU A 105 5.99 -9.71 6.13
C LEU A 105 6.64 -10.15 7.45
N ARG A 106 6.58 -9.32 8.50
CA ARG A 106 7.10 -9.66 9.83
C ARG A 106 6.34 -10.82 10.47
N HIS A 107 5.01 -10.80 10.41
CA HIS A 107 4.16 -11.77 11.12
C HIS A 107 3.69 -12.94 10.25
N ARG A 108 3.57 -12.75 8.93
CA ARG A 108 2.94 -13.71 8.00
C ARG A 108 3.79 -13.97 6.75
N ARG A 109 5.13 -13.87 6.88
CA ARG A 109 6.09 -14.04 5.78
C ARG A 109 5.78 -15.22 4.86
N GLY A 110 5.51 -16.39 5.44
CA GLY A 110 5.29 -17.62 4.70
C GLY A 110 4.07 -17.59 3.78
N GLU A 111 3.05 -16.81 4.14
CA GLU A 111 1.81 -16.67 3.35
C GLU A 111 1.85 -15.45 2.43
N VAL A 112 2.62 -14.41 2.75
CA VAL A 112 2.58 -13.11 2.04
C VAL A 112 3.69 -12.94 1.00
N LEU A 113 4.92 -13.40 1.29
CA LEU A 113 6.10 -13.06 0.48
C LEU A 113 6.01 -13.59 -0.96
N VAL A 114 5.67 -14.87 -1.12
CA VAL A 114 5.61 -15.49 -2.45
C VAL A 114 4.49 -14.88 -3.32
N PRO A 115 3.25 -14.68 -2.82
CA PRO A 115 2.23 -13.96 -3.57
C PRO A 115 2.64 -12.54 -3.97
N LEU A 116 3.31 -11.80 -3.08
CA LEU A 116 3.81 -10.46 -3.37
C LEU A 116 4.83 -10.48 -4.52
N LEU A 117 5.83 -11.36 -4.45
CA LEU A 117 6.85 -11.48 -5.49
C LEU A 117 6.25 -11.88 -6.84
N ARG A 118 5.28 -12.80 -6.85
CA ARG A 118 4.56 -13.18 -8.06
C ARG A 118 3.78 -12.00 -8.66
N PHE A 119 3.18 -11.18 -7.82
CA PHE A 119 2.51 -9.97 -8.26
C PHE A 119 3.50 -8.97 -8.89
N CYS A 120 4.65 -8.73 -8.26
CA CYS A 120 5.69 -7.89 -8.83
C CYS A 120 6.22 -8.43 -10.17
N GLN A 121 6.45 -9.74 -10.28
CA GLN A 121 6.85 -10.38 -11.54
C GLN A 121 5.82 -10.14 -12.64
N HIS A 122 4.54 -10.43 -12.35
CA HIS A 122 3.46 -10.22 -13.32
C HIS A 122 3.37 -8.76 -13.77
N TYR A 123 3.52 -7.82 -12.85
CA TYR A 123 3.53 -6.40 -13.16
C TYR A 123 4.70 -6.02 -14.07
N LEU A 124 5.91 -6.46 -13.74
CA LEU A 124 7.11 -6.20 -14.56
C LEU A 124 7.00 -6.83 -15.96
N ASP A 125 6.48 -8.06 -16.06
CA ASP A 125 6.27 -8.75 -17.33
C ASP A 125 5.24 -8.01 -18.21
N ALA A 126 4.18 -7.49 -17.60
CA ALA A 126 3.18 -6.69 -18.31
C ALA A 126 3.79 -5.38 -18.85
N HIS A 127 4.63 -4.71 -18.06
CA HIS A 127 5.35 -3.51 -18.50
C HIS A 127 6.43 -3.80 -19.55
N ALA A 128 7.11 -4.94 -19.48
CA ALA A 128 8.09 -5.34 -20.50
C ALA A 128 7.44 -5.59 -21.87
N GLN A 129 6.19 -6.03 -21.88
CA GLN A 129 5.41 -6.29 -23.10
C GLN A 129 4.78 -5.01 -23.70
N CYS A 130 4.73 -3.92 -22.94
CA CYS A 130 4.19 -2.62 -23.36
C CYS A 130 5.22 -1.52 -23.05
N PRO A 131 6.24 -1.29 -23.90
CA PRO A 131 7.39 -0.42 -23.60
C PRO A 131 7.11 1.08 -23.53
N SER A 132 5.85 1.50 -23.45
CA SER A 132 5.45 2.90 -23.50
C SER A 132 4.18 3.10 -22.68
N ASP A 133 4.38 3.51 -21.44
CA ASP A 133 3.76 4.69 -20.81
C ASP A 133 4.75 5.22 -19.76
#